data_AF-A0A925XY97-F1
#
_entry.id   AF-A0A925XY97-F1
#
_cell.length_a   1.000
_cell.length_b   1.000
_cell.length_c   1.000
_cell.angle_alpha   90.00
_cell.angle_beta   90.00
_cell.angle_gamma   90.00
#
_symmetry.space_group_name_H-M   'P 1'
#
loop_
_entity.id
_entity.type
_entity.pdbx_description
1 polymer ?
#
loop_
_entity_poly.entity_id
_entity_poly.type
_entity_poly.pdbx_seq_one_letter_code
_entity_poly.pdbx_strand_id
1 'polypeptide(L)'
;MKVLGLLIVIAIALIGSGGARAQGTLLLDDFLRQVEVNNPALRSADFEPELAEAEVRSALGRFDPVLNIEYDYKNKNGIDKENIFGGSLELPLDMLFGPRVKANYNRGIGSN
;
A
#
# COMPACT_ATOMS: atom_id res chain seq x y z
N MET A 1 -68.67 14.54 12.85
CA MET A 1 -67.50 15.44 12.99
C MET A 1 -66.14 14.74 12.82
N LYS A 2 -65.94 13.50 13.29
CA LYS A 2 -64.64 12.79 13.19
C LYS A 2 -64.20 12.42 11.75
N VAL A 3 -65.15 12.05 10.87
CA VAL A 3 -64.86 11.66 9.47
C VAL A 3 -64.43 12.85 8.61
N LEU A 4 -64.98 14.05 8.87
CA LEU A 4 -64.63 15.27 8.14
C LEU A 4 -63.20 15.74 8.45
N GLY A 5 -62.76 15.62 9.72
CA GLY A 5 -61.38 15.90 10.11
C GLY A 5 -60.38 14.92 9.49
N LEU A 6 -60.75 13.64 9.36
CA LEU A 6 -59.91 12.62 8.72
C LEU A 6 -59.70 12.90 7.23
N LEU A 7 -60.75 13.34 6.52
CA LEU A 7 -60.65 13.70 5.10
C LEU A 7 -59.77 14.93 4.87
N ILE A 8 -59.79 15.91 5.77
CA ILE A 8 -58.93 17.10 5.68
C ILE A 8 -57.46 16.73 5.89
N VAL A 9 -57.15 15.85 6.84
CA VAL A 9 -55.78 15.38 7.08
C VAL A 9 -55.25 14.58 5.88
N ILE A 10 -56.09 13.74 5.28
CA ILE A 10 -55.73 13.00 4.06
C ILE A 10 -55.48 13.97 2.89
N ALA A 11 -56.34 14.98 2.71
CA ALA A 11 -56.16 15.99 1.67
C ALA A 11 -54.86 16.79 1.83
N ILE A 12 -54.48 17.16 3.06
CA ILE A 12 -53.21 17.86 3.33
C ILE A 12 -52.01 16.96 3.07
N ALA A 13 -52.08 15.67 3.41
CA ALA A 13 -51.01 14.71 3.14
C ALA A 13 -50.79 14.47 1.63
N LEU A 14 -51.86 14.52 0.83
CA LEU A 14 -51.81 14.41 -0.63
C LEU A 14 -51.26 15.68 -1.32
N ILE A 15 -51.48 16.86 -0.74
CA ILE A 15 -50.92 18.11 -1.27
C ILE A 15 -49.41 18.22 -1.00
N GLY A 16 -48.93 17.66 0.12
CA GLY A 16 -47.51 17.66 0.50
C GLY A 16 -46.60 16.71 -0.29
N SER A 17 -47.16 15.81 -1.11
CA SER A 17 -46.40 14.78 -1.85
C SER A 17 -46.04 15.18 -3.29
N GLY A 18 -46.49 16.36 -3.76
CA GLY A 18 -46.30 16.84 -5.14
C GLY A 18 -44.99 17.56 -5.44
N GLY A 19 -43.92 17.29 -4.70
CA GLY A 19 -42.59 17.82 -5.01
C GLY A 19 -42.03 17.13 -6.25
N ALA A 20 -42.39 17.61 -7.44
CA ALA A 20 -41.74 17.22 -8.69
C ALA A 20 -40.24 17.51 -8.53
N ARG A 21 -39.46 16.45 -8.29
CA ARG A 21 -38.01 16.55 -8.32
C ARG A 21 -37.66 16.89 -9.75
N ALA A 22 -37.29 18.14 -9.99
CA ALA A 22 -36.67 18.53 -11.24
C ALA A 22 -35.50 17.57 -11.46
N GLN A 23 -35.67 16.64 -12.39
CA GLN A 23 -34.64 15.70 -12.78
C GLN A 23 -33.58 16.56 -13.48
N GLY A 24 -32.60 17.04 -12.72
CA GLY A 24 -31.51 17.85 -13.24
C GLY A 24 -30.91 17.13 -14.43
N THR A 25 -30.88 17.80 -15.59
CA THR A 25 -30.29 17.22 -16.80
C THR A 25 -28.81 17.01 -16.53
N LEU A 26 -28.39 15.76 -16.36
CA LEU A 26 -26.99 15.44 -16.15
C LEU A 26 -26.28 15.58 -17.49
N LEU A 27 -25.36 16.53 -17.58
CA LEU A 27 -24.50 16.67 -18.76
C LEU A 27 -23.54 15.47 -18.80
N LEU A 28 -23.23 15.02 -20.01
CA LEU A 28 -22.32 13.88 -20.22
C LEU A 28 -20.97 14.09 -19.53
N ASP A 29 -20.46 15.32 -19.55
CA ASP A 29 -19.18 15.67 -18.92
C ASP A 29 -19.22 15.52 -17.39
N ASP A 30 -20.30 15.97 -16.74
CA ASP A 30 -20.50 15.81 -15.30
C ASP A 30 -20.63 14.33 -14.93
N PHE A 31 -21.31 13.54 -15.76
CA PHE A 31 -21.40 12.10 -15.59
C PHE A 31 -20.03 11.42 -15.70
N LEU A 32 -19.25 11.74 -16.74
CA LEU A 32 -17.92 11.15 -16.96
C LEU A 32 -16.95 11.51 -15.83
N ARG A 33 -16.92 12.76 -15.36
CA ARG A 33 -16.13 13.16 -14.19
C ARG A 33 -16.52 12.37 -12.94
N GLN A 34 -17.81 12.12 -12.75
CA GLN A 34 -18.29 11.35 -11.61
C GLN A 34 -17.95 9.86 -11.73
N VAL A 35 -17.96 9.30 -12.95
CA VAL A 35 -17.50 7.92 -13.21
C VAL A 35 -15.99 7.83 -13.00
N GLU A 36 -15.21 8.79 -13.50
CA GLU A 36 -13.75 8.80 -13.38
C GLU A 36 -13.29 8.69 -11.92
N VAL A 37 -13.86 9.51 -11.04
CA VAL A 37 -13.52 9.51 -9.60
C VAL A 37 -13.94 8.22 -8.87
N ASN A 38 -15.03 7.57 -9.32
CA ASN A 38 -15.62 6.43 -8.60
C ASN A 38 -15.33 5.07 -9.23
N ASN A 39 -14.77 5.01 -10.43
CA ASN A 39 -14.54 3.76 -11.14
C ASN A 39 -13.35 3.00 -10.54
N PRO A 40 -13.56 1.79 -9.99
CA PRO A 40 -12.48 1.01 -9.39
C PRO A 40 -11.34 0.68 -10.36
N ALA A 41 -11.63 0.47 -11.65
CA ALA A 41 -10.63 0.12 -12.65
C ALA A 41 -9.70 1.30 -12.98
N LEU A 42 -10.22 2.53 -12.95
CA LEU A 42 -9.40 3.73 -13.11
C LEU A 42 -8.52 3.95 -11.89
N ARG A 43 -9.07 3.78 -10.68
CA ARG A 43 -8.28 3.85 -9.44
C ARG A 43 -7.15 2.81 -9.39
N SER A 44 -7.34 1.63 -9.97
CA SER A 44 -6.23 0.67 -10.10
C SER A 44 -5.19 1.10 -11.13
N ALA A 45 -5.62 1.67 -12.26
CA ALA A 45 -4.71 2.16 -13.28
C ALA A 45 -3.88 3.36 -12.81
N ASP A 46 -4.42 4.17 -11.89
CA ASP A 46 -3.72 5.30 -11.28
C ASP A 46 -2.46 4.88 -10.48
N PHE A 47 -2.37 3.62 -10.04
CA PHE A 47 -1.18 3.10 -9.33
C PHE A 47 -0.09 2.55 -10.26
N GLU A 48 -0.36 2.36 -11.55
CA GLU A 48 0.62 1.84 -12.52
C GLU A 48 1.88 2.72 -12.61
N PRO A 49 1.80 4.07 -12.62
CA PRO A 49 2.99 4.91 -12.62
C PRO A 49 3.84 4.75 -11.34
N GLU A 50 3.21 4.65 -10.17
CA GLU A 50 3.91 4.46 -8.90
C GLU A 50 4.62 3.09 -8.85
N LEU A 51 3.96 2.06 -9.38
CA LEU A 51 4.54 0.72 -9.53
C LEU A 51 5.76 0.76 -10.46
N ALA A 52 5.63 1.39 -11.63
CA ALA A 52 6.73 1.53 -12.58
C ALA A 52 7.92 2.30 -11.96
N GLU A 53 7.66 3.36 -11.20
CA GLU A 53 8.71 4.08 -10.48
C GLU A 53 9.37 3.20 -9.41
N ALA A 54 8.60 2.39 -8.68
CA ALA A 54 9.13 1.44 -7.70
C ALA A 54 9.99 0.35 -8.35
N GLU A 55 9.62 -0.13 -9.54
CA GLU A 55 10.42 -1.09 -10.32
C GLU A 55 11.75 -0.48 -10.75
N VAL A 56 11.74 0.75 -11.28
CA VAL A 56 12.97 1.46 -11.65
C VAL A 56 13.86 1.69 -10.42
N ARG A 57 13.28 2.13 -9.30
CA ARG A 57 14.00 2.33 -8.04
C ARG A 57 14.61 1.02 -7.53
N SER A 58 13.85 -0.07 -7.58
CA SER A 58 14.33 -1.41 -7.21
C SER A 58 15.50 -1.85 -8.10
N ALA A 59 15.39 -1.65 -9.41
CA ALA A 59 16.47 -1.95 -10.35
C ALA A 59 17.75 -1.15 -10.06
N LEU A 60 17.61 0.13 -9.73
CA LEU A 60 18.73 0.99 -9.36
C LEU A 60 19.33 0.60 -8.00
N GLY A 61 18.50 0.24 -7.02
CA GLY A 61 18.94 -0.18 -5.69
C GLY A 61 19.76 -1.49 -5.69
N ARG A 62 19.70 -2.27 -6.76
CA ARG A 62 20.57 -3.45 -6.94
C ARG A 62 22.05 -3.10 -7.09
N PHE A 63 22.37 -1.84 -7.34
CA PHE A 63 23.74 -1.33 -7.43
C PHE A 63 24.22 -0.68 -6.13
N ASP A 64 23.34 -0.54 -5.14
CA ASP A 64 23.69 0.06 -3.85
C ASP A 64 24.44 -0.93 -2.96
N PRO A 65 25.37 -0.44 -2.11
CA PRO A 65 26.05 -1.30 -1.15
C PRO A 65 25.08 -1.83 -0.10
N VAL A 66 25.17 -3.12 0.20
CA VAL A 66 24.36 -3.80 1.21
C VAL A 66 25.18 -3.95 2.48
N LEU A 67 24.69 -3.38 3.58
CA LEU A 67 25.21 -3.58 4.92
C LEU A 67 24.40 -4.67 5.62
N ASN A 68 25.04 -5.77 5.98
CA ASN A 68 24.44 -6.85 6.77
C ASN A 68 25.06 -6.87 8.17
N ILE A 69 24.24 -7.03 9.19
CA ILE A 69 24.66 -7.23 10.58
C ILE A 69 23.97 -8.50 11.06
N GLU A 70 24.76 -9.43 11.56
CA GLU A 70 24.31 -10.78 11.92
C GLU A 70 24.74 -11.07 13.37
N TYR A 71 23.88 -11.75 14.13
CA TYR A 71 24.19 -12.21 15.48
C TYR A 71 23.68 -13.63 15.65
N ASP A 72 24.60 -14.58 15.67
CA ASP A 72 24.31 -16.00 15.80
C ASP A 72 24.64 -16.47 17.20
N TYR A 73 23.65 -17.07 17.89
CA TYR A 73 23.81 -17.60 19.23
C TYR A 73 23.24 -19.02 19.33
N LYS A 74 24.06 -19.95 19.80
CA LYS A 74 23.71 -21.36 19.97
C LYS A 74 24.16 -21.86 21.34
N ASN A 75 23.18 -22.22 22.16
CA ASN A 75 23.40 -22.89 23.43
C ASN A 75 23.08 -24.38 23.31
N LYS A 76 23.94 -25.24 23.87
CA LYS A 76 23.65 -26.67 24.02
C LYS A 76 24.01 -27.10 25.44
N ASN A 77 23.02 -27.57 26.20
CA ASN A 77 23.17 -28.06 27.57
C ASN A 77 23.82 -27.04 28.53
N GLY A 78 23.49 -25.74 28.40
CA GLY A 78 24.07 -24.69 29.24
C GLY A 78 25.47 -24.25 28.83
N ILE A 79 26.02 -24.80 27.73
CA ILE A 79 27.29 -24.40 27.14
C ILE A 79 27.00 -23.54 25.92
N ASP A 80 27.60 -22.35 25.89
CA ASP A 80 27.56 -21.43 24.75
C ASP A 80 28.48 -21.95 23.66
N LYS A 81 27.91 -22.73 22.74
CA LYS A 81 28.65 -23.36 21.64
C LYS A 81 28.92 -22.41 20.49
N GLU A 82 28.09 -21.38 20.32
CA GLU A 82 28.25 -20.38 19.29
C GLU A 82 27.74 -19.05 19.81
N ASN A 83 28.54 -18.00 19.70
CA ASN A 83 28.12 -16.63 19.89
C ASN A 83 29.00 -15.77 18.97
N ILE A 84 28.45 -15.45 17.80
CA ILE A 84 29.14 -14.76 16.72
C ILE A 84 28.39 -13.48 16.42
N PHE A 85 29.08 -12.36 16.53
CA PHE A 85 28.63 -11.09 16.01
C PHE A 85 29.36 -10.81 14.69
N GLY A 86 28.60 -10.73 13.60
CA GLY A 86 29.08 -10.50 12.25
C GLY A 86 28.60 -9.18 11.67
N GLY A 87 29.43 -8.56 10.85
CA GLY A 87 29.07 -7.43 10.01
C GLY A 87 29.70 -7.61 8.63
N SER A 88 28.94 -7.35 7.57
CA SER A 88 29.47 -7.37 6.21
C SER A 88 28.96 -6.21 5.38
N LEU A 89 29.83 -5.72 4.50
CA LEU A 89 29.52 -4.71 3.48
C LEU A 89 29.76 -5.34 2.11
N GLU A 90 28.72 -5.40 1.29
CA GLU A 90 28.77 -5.97 -0.06
C GLU A 90 28.45 -4.89 -1.09
N LEU A 91 29.41 -4.58 -1.97
CA LEU A 91 29.26 -3.60 -3.04
C LEU A 91 29.19 -4.35 -4.39
N PRO A 92 28.02 -4.38 -5.05
CA PRO A 92 27.91 -4.85 -6.42
C PRO A 92 28.51 -3.83 -7.39
N LEU A 93 29.26 -4.31 -8.39
CA LEU A 93 29.84 -3.48 -9.43
C LEU A 93 29.07 -3.65 -10.75
N ASP A 94 28.78 -2.54 -11.42
CA ASP A 94 28.12 -2.52 -12.72
C ASP A 94 29.10 -2.86 -13.86
N MET A 95 29.50 -4.14 -13.92
CA MET A 95 30.36 -4.69 -14.97
C MET A 95 29.68 -5.91 -15.60
N LEU A 96 30.12 -6.29 -16.82
CA LEU A 96 29.48 -7.32 -17.66
C LEU A 96 29.25 -8.68 -16.99
N PHE A 97 29.97 -8.99 -15.91
CA PHE A 97 29.87 -10.25 -15.15
C PHE A 97 29.41 -10.06 -13.69
N GLY A 98 29.02 -8.84 -13.30
CA GLY A 98 28.49 -8.51 -11.96
C GLY A 98 29.39 -8.91 -10.79
N PRO A 99 30.70 -8.57 -10.78
CA PRO A 99 31.54 -8.82 -9.62
C PRO A 99 31.02 -8.08 -8.40
N ARG A 100 31.27 -8.66 -7.22
CA ARG A 100 30.86 -8.09 -5.94
C ARG A 100 32.08 -8.00 -5.03
N VAL A 101 32.30 -6.82 -4.46
CA VAL A 101 33.34 -6.60 -3.46
C VAL A 101 32.71 -6.81 -2.09
N LYS A 102 33.28 -7.72 -1.28
CA LYS A 102 32.75 -8.04 0.04
C LYS A 102 33.81 -7.80 1.12
N ALA A 103 33.49 -6.97 2.11
CA ALA A 103 34.25 -6.81 3.34
C ALA A 103 33.47 -7.45 4.49
N ASN A 104 34.13 -8.24 5.32
CA ASN A 104 33.48 -8.96 6.43
C ASN A 104 34.26 -8.75 7.72
N TYR A 105 33.55 -8.68 8.84
CA TYR A 105 34.08 -8.63 10.20
C TYR A 105 33.27 -9.58 11.07
N ASN A 106 33.94 -10.55 11.70
CA ASN A 106 33.30 -11.50 12.60
C ASN A 106 34.02 -11.52 13.94
N ARG A 107 33.24 -11.45 15.02
CA ARG A 107 33.70 -11.60 16.40
C ARG A 107 32.95 -12.74 17.06
N GLY A 108 33.65 -13.86 17.25
CA GLY A 108 33.18 -14.96 18.07
C GLY A 108 33.59 -14.79 19.53
N ILE A 109 32.67 -14.99 20.46
CA ILE A 109 32.95 -15.20 21.88
C ILE A 109 32.39 -16.58 22.27
N GLY A 110 33.08 -17.35 23.11
CA GLY A 110 32.62 -18.70 23.47
C GLY A 110 33.64 -19.43 24.31
N SER A 111 33.16 -20.30 25.19
CA SER A 111 33.98 -21.21 26.00
C SER A 111 33.78 -22.63 25.47
N ASN A 112 34.88 -23.36 25.23
CA ASN A 112 34.85 -24.76 24.74
C ASN A 112 34.00 -25.68 25.63
#